data_AF-A0A382IWN5-F1
#
_entry.id   AF-A0A382IWN5-F1
#
_cell.length_a   1.000
_cell.length_b   1.000
_cell.length_c   1.000
_cell.angle_alpha   90.00
_cell.angle_beta   90.00
_cell.angle_gamma   90.00
#
_symmetry.space_group_name_H-M   'P 1'
#
loop_
_entity.id
_entity.type
_entity.pdbx_description
1 polymer ?
#
loop_
_entity_poly.entity_id
_entity_poly.type
_entity_poly.pdbx_seq_one_letter_code
_entity_poly.pdbx_strand_id
1 'polypeptide(L)' 'NSGNKTHPVGQKTPNSFGLFDMAGNVWEWTDSYRETTEGKVLKGGSWRNSMNAMQSSKWITSLPIHRFHYVGFRCAKSK' A
#
# COMPACT_ATOMS: atom_id res chain seq x y z
N ASN A 1 -12.06 11.21 -0.77
CA ASN A 1 -11.71 12.26 -1.74
C ASN A 1 -10.19 12.38 -1.80
N SER A 2 -9.57 12.05 -2.92
CA SER A 2 -8.11 12.08 -3.14
C SER A 2 -7.67 13.05 -4.24
N GLY A 3 -8.59 13.63 -5.02
CA GLY A 3 -8.25 14.50 -6.14
C GLY A 3 -7.33 13.86 -7.19
N ASN A 4 -7.42 12.53 -7.35
CA ASN A 4 -6.58 11.74 -8.27
C ASN A 4 -5.07 11.90 -8.07
N LYS A 5 -4.63 12.05 -6.80
CA LYS A 5 -3.22 12.19 -6.45
C LYS A 5 -2.92 11.69 -5.04
N THR A 6 -1.62 11.54 -4.77
CA THR A 6 -1.11 11.36 -3.40
C THR A 6 -1.27 12.63 -2.57
N HIS A 7 -1.24 12.47 -1.25
CA HIS A 7 -1.25 13.57 -0.30
C HIS A 7 -0.02 13.48 0.61
N PRO A 8 0.40 14.60 1.24
CA PRO A 8 1.39 14.54 2.30
C PRO A 8 1.01 13.49 3.35
N VAL A 9 2.00 12.76 3.84
CA VAL A 9 1.80 11.69 4.82
C VAL A 9 1.22 12.23 6.13
N GLY A 10 0.44 11.40 6.83
CA GLY A 10 -0.01 11.71 8.18
C GLY A 10 -1.19 12.68 8.28
N GLN A 11 -1.86 13.01 7.17
CA GLN A 11 -2.99 13.95 7.18
C GLN A 11 -4.33 13.34 7.64
N LYS A 12 -4.40 12.02 7.80
CA LYS A 12 -5.61 11.30 8.25
C LYS A 12 -5.40 10.71 9.64
N THR A 13 -6.47 10.30 10.29
CA THR A 13 -6.40 9.68 11.62
C THR A 13 -5.55 8.39 11.57
N PRO A 14 -4.57 8.22 12.47
CA PRO A 14 -3.80 6.99 12.55
C PRO A 14 -4.65 5.83 13.07
N ASN A 15 -4.19 4.61 12.85
CA ASN A 15 -4.76 3.44 13.53
C ASN A 15 -4.31 3.37 15.01
N SER A 16 -4.80 2.39 15.75
CA SER A 16 -4.47 2.17 17.18
C SER A 16 -2.98 1.93 17.47
N PHE A 17 -2.17 1.65 16.45
CA PHE A 17 -0.72 1.50 16.55
C PHE A 17 0.05 2.79 16.23
N GLY A 18 -0.65 3.91 15.99
CA GLY A 18 -0.03 5.18 15.61
C GLY A 18 0.44 5.22 14.15
N LEU A 19 0.00 4.27 13.30
CA LEU A 19 0.40 4.22 11.90
C LEU A 19 -0.58 4.98 11.02
N PHE A 20 -0.03 5.81 10.14
CA PHE A 20 -0.76 6.61 9.18
C PHE A 20 -0.73 5.98 7.77
N ASP A 21 -1.73 6.33 6.97
CA ASP A 21 -1.82 5.99 5.54
C ASP A 21 -1.78 4.49 5.23
N MET A 22 -2.16 3.64 6.20
CA MET A 22 -2.21 2.19 6.01
C MET A 22 -3.36 1.72 5.10
N ALA A 23 -4.27 2.64 4.75
CA ALA A 23 -5.43 2.42 3.88
C ALA A 23 -5.57 3.61 2.91
N GLY A 24 -4.92 3.54 1.76
CA GLY A 24 -4.89 4.60 0.75
C GLY A 24 -3.51 5.25 0.59
N ASN A 25 -3.49 6.45 0.00
CA ASN A 25 -2.29 7.13 -0.50
C ASN A 25 -1.58 6.30 -1.59
N VAL A 26 -0.77 5.30 -1.25
CA VAL A 26 -0.07 4.42 -2.20
C VAL A 26 -0.13 2.97 -1.75
N TRP A 27 -0.13 2.04 -2.71
CA TRP A 27 0.14 0.64 -2.40
C TRP A 27 1.56 0.52 -1.85
N GLU A 28 1.77 -0.28 -0.81
CA GLU A 28 3.09 -0.49 -0.23
C GLU A 28 3.62 -1.87 -0.61
N TRP A 29 4.82 -1.92 -1.20
CA TRP A 29 5.58 -3.16 -1.40
C TRP A 29 5.87 -3.85 -0.07
N THR A 30 5.69 -5.17 -0.04
CA THR A 30 6.18 -6.04 1.02
C THR A 30 7.22 -7.00 0.47
N ASP A 31 8.04 -7.57 1.36
CA ASP A 31 8.99 -8.61 0.97
C ASP A 31 8.32 -9.98 0.79
N SER A 32 7.02 -10.10 1.05
CA SER A 32 6.29 -11.35 0.89
C SER A 32 6.11 -11.69 -0.59
N TYR A 33 6.53 -12.89 -0.96
CA TYR A 33 6.39 -13.44 -2.31
C TYR A 33 5.21 -14.42 -2.40
N ARG A 34 4.59 -14.51 -3.58
CA ARG A 34 3.62 -15.57 -3.88
C ARG A 34 4.01 -16.32 -5.15
N GLU A 35 4.40 -17.58 -4.96
CA GLU A 35 4.83 -18.50 -6.01
C GLU A 35 3.83 -18.60 -7.16
N THR A 36 2.53 -18.64 -6.84
CA THR A 36 1.45 -18.73 -7.83
C THR A 36 1.36 -17.56 -8.80
N THR A 37 2.04 -16.45 -8.53
CA THR A 37 1.94 -15.21 -9.33
C THR A 37 3.29 -14.63 -9.74
N GLU A 38 4.38 -15.31 -9.40
CA GLU A 38 5.75 -14.83 -9.59
C GLU A 38 6.01 -13.39 -9.11
N GLY A 39 5.22 -12.92 -8.14
CA GLY A 39 5.10 -11.51 -7.79
C GLY A 39 5.26 -11.28 -6.29
N LYS A 40 5.64 -10.05 -5.95
CA LYS A 40 5.64 -9.57 -4.57
C LYS A 40 4.28 -8.99 -4.21
N VAL A 41 3.94 -9.10 -2.94
CA VAL A 41 2.66 -8.64 -2.39
C VAL A 41 2.69 -7.12 -2.21
N LEU A 42 1.59 -6.47 -2.60
CA LEU A 42 1.28 -5.08 -2.31
C LEU A 42 0.12 -5.01 -1.32
N LYS A 43 0.20 -4.08 -0.37
CA LYS A 43 -0.81 -3.84 0.68
C LYS A 43 -1.27 -2.39 0.73
N GLY A 44 -2.43 -2.15 1.34
CA GLY A 44 -2.91 -0.80 1.73
C GLY A 44 -3.77 -0.07 0.71
N GLY A 45 -3.72 -0.41 -0.58
CA GLY A 45 -4.47 0.34 -1.60
C GLY A 45 -3.83 1.69 -1.91
N SER A 46 -4.30 2.39 -2.95
CA SER A 46 -3.80 3.73 -3.30
C SER A 46 -4.93 4.72 -3.56
N TRP A 47 -4.58 5.98 -3.79
CA TRP A 47 -5.52 7.06 -4.09
C TRP A 47 -6.46 6.79 -5.27
N ARG A 48 -6.09 5.86 -6.18
CA ARG A 48 -6.88 5.52 -7.39
C ARG A 48 -7.88 4.38 -7.18
N ASN A 49 -7.79 3.68 -6.06
CA ASN A 49 -8.54 2.44 -5.86
C ASN A 49 -9.89 2.68 -5.18
N SER A 50 -10.81 1.72 -5.34
CA SER A 50 -12.06 1.70 -4.58
C SER A 50 -11.83 1.20 -3.15
N MET A 51 -12.82 1.43 -2.28
CA MET A 51 -12.79 1.05 -0.87
C MET A 51 -12.48 -0.44 -0.64
N ASN A 52 -12.89 -1.30 -1.56
CA ASN A 52 -12.61 -2.74 -1.49
C ASN A 52 -11.11 -3.06 -1.48
N ALA A 53 -10.29 -2.27 -2.17
CA ALA A 53 -8.84 -2.46 -2.21
C ALA A 53 -8.10 -1.83 -1.00
N MET A 54 -8.79 -1.07 -0.16
CA MET A 54 -8.24 -0.40 1.03
C MET A 54 -8.38 -1.25 2.30
N GLN A 55 -9.03 -2.42 2.22
CA GLN A 55 -9.18 -3.32 3.36
C GLN A 55 -7.84 -3.95 3.76
N SER A 56 -7.56 -4.06 5.06
CA SER A 56 -6.29 -4.59 5.58
C SER A 56 -6.01 -6.04 5.17
N SER A 57 -7.06 -6.85 5.02
CA SER A 57 -6.97 -8.24 4.59
C SER A 57 -6.65 -8.39 3.10
N LYS A 58 -6.95 -7.37 2.29
CA LYS A 58 -6.74 -7.40 0.85
C LYS A 58 -5.28 -7.21 0.50
N TRP A 59 -4.93 -7.75 -0.65
CA TRP A 59 -3.61 -7.67 -1.23
C TRP A 59 -3.74 -7.88 -2.73
N ILE A 60 -2.77 -7.37 -3.46
CA ILE A 60 -2.56 -7.69 -4.87
C ILE A 60 -1.11 -8.13 -5.04
N THR A 61 -0.79 -8.75 -6.16
CA THR A 61 0.59 -9.09 -6.52
C THR A 61 1.03 -8.27 -7.72
N SER A 62 2.32 -7.98 -7.78
CA SER A 62 2.93 -7.38 -8.95
C SER A 62 4.35 -7.91 -9.13
N LEU A 63 4.76 -8.04 -10.40
CA LEU A 63 6.12 -8.42 -10.73
C LEU A 63 7.09 -7.34 -10.21
N PRO A 64 8.24 -7.70 -9.63
CA PRO A 64 9.20 -6.73 -9.07
C PRO A 64 9.74 -5.71 -10.08
N ILE A 65 9.64 -6.02 -11.38
CA ILE A 65 10.05 -5.12 -12.47
C ILE A 65 9.07 -3.96 -12.67
N HIS A 66 7.83 -4.09 -12.21
CA HIS A 66 6.82 -3.06 -12.43
C HIS A 66 7.02 -1.88 -11.50
N ARG A 67 6.84 -0.69 -12.07
CA ARG A 67 6.87 0.58 -11.34
C ARG A 67 5.64 1.37 -11.69
N PHE A 68 4.91 1.79 -10.67
CA PHE A 68 3.70 2.57 -10.82
C PHE A 68 3.76 3.76 -9.89
N HIS A 69 3.31 4.93 -10.35
CA HIS A 69 3.30 6.18 -9.57
C HIS A 69 2.36 6.16 -8.36
N TYR A 70 1.55 5.11 -8.20
CA TYR A 70 0.66 4.88 -7.07
C TYR A 70 1.13 3.72 -6.16
N VAL A 71 2.37 3.23 -6.37
CA VAL A 71 3.02 2.20 -5.55
C VAL A 71 4.28 2.79 -4.92
N GLY A 72 4.40 2.68 -3.60
CA GLY A 72 5.54 3.05 -2.79
C GLY A 72 5.95 1.92 -1.86
N PHE A 73 6.55 2.26 -0.73
CA PHE A 73 7.01 1.30 0.28
C PHE A 73 7.13 1.97 1.65
N ARG A 74 7.28 1.15 2.68
CA ARG A 74 7.60 1.59 4.04
C ARG A 74 8.78 0.76 4.55
N CYS A 75 9.75 1.44 5.15
CA CYS A 75 10.86 0.76 5.80
C CYS A 75 10.40 0.09 7.10
N ALA A 76 10.91 -1.11 7.36
CA ALA A 76 10.77 -1.79 8.63
C ALA A 76 12.15 -2.07 9.20
N LYS A 77 12.28 -2.03 10.53
CA LYS A 77 13.50 -2.36 11.25
C LYS A 77 13.15 -3.31 12.39
N SER A 78 13.96 -4.34 12.59
CA SER A 78 13.90 -5.12 13.83
C SER A 78 14.25 -4.22 15.03
N LYS A 79 13.81 -4.64 16.22
CA LYS A 79 14.28 -4.02 17.46
C LYS A 79 15.79 -4.15 17.60
#